data_AF-A0A7Y9T3S0-F1
#
_entry.id   AF-A0A7Y9T3S0-F1
#
_cell.length_a   1.000
_cell.length_b   1.000
_cell.length_c   1.000
_cell.angle_alpha   90.00
_cell.angle_beta   90.00
_cell.angle_gamma   90.00
#
_symmetry.space_group_name_H-M   'P 1'
#
loop_
_entity.id
_entity.type
_entity.pdbx_description
1 polymer ?
#
loop_
_entity_poly.entity_id
_entity_poly.type
_entity_poly.pdbx_seq_one_letter_code
_entity_poly.pdbx_strand_id
1 'polypeptide(L)'
;MAFKNSSKNTDEYKRLFQSEEDKTTGWLNTVVFLAIAAVAYTDWVVVANVSLGYLYVLPIALSALVNPLPLTIALAILCTILQDIFGPASESLPLRIAHIALAIASFLIVGFLVTLIARQRGRLAAEVRRQRDEYERDLTLASQVQRQVLSKPPIVPGLELAAAMQTARLLGGDYYDFFQISDSIVDVVIADVSGKGAAASLLMPSLAVALRLRARELSGPAAILKDLDVCLKQITNPATFVTMFYARFNPTLRTLQYACGGHNPPLLLRTSTGESILLEESGPIMGILPDAQFSDTLIPLETGDILTLYTDGVTEQENEREEQFSLERLTKLVLSKEAVPAATIVADISEAVSTFAGTTDQTDDLTVVVAKVI
;
A
#
# COMPACT_ATOMS: atom_id res chain seq x y z
N MET A 1 -16.33 -6.77 -16.08
CA MET A 1 -15.48 -7.89 -16.53
C MET A 1 -14.26 -8.15 -15.64
N ALA A 2 -13.75 -7.16 -14.88
CA ALA A 2 -12.56 -7.30 -14.02
C ALA A 2 -12.71 -8.25 -12.81
N PHE A 3 -13.91 -8.41 -12.25
CA PHE A 3 -14.14 -9.29 -11.08
C PHE A 3 -13.95 -10.80 -11.35
N LYS A 4 -14.00 -11.24 -12.61
CA LYS A 4 -13.85 -12.66 -12.97
C LYS A 4 -12.38 -13.08 -13.19
N ASN A 5 -11.48 -12.11 -13.36
CA ASN A 5 -10.05 -12.36 -13.53
C ASN A 5 -9.29 -12.41 -12.19
N SER A 6 -9.75 -11.67 -11.17
CA SER A 6 -9.14 -11.71 -9.83
C SER A 6 -9.25 -13.11 -9.20
N SER A 7 -10.42 -13.77 -9.25
CA SER A 7 -10.58 -15.11 -8.66
C SER A 7 -9.76 -16.18 -9.38
N LYS A 8 -9.59 -16.08 -10.71
CA LYS A 8 -8.76 -17.01 -11.50
C LYS A 8 -7.29 -16.90 -11.15
N ASN A 9 -6.78 -15.68 -10.97
CA ASN A 9 -5.39 -15.47 -10.54
C ASN A 9 -5.15 -16.05 -9.15
N THR A 10 -6.06 -15.83 -8.19
CA THR A 10 -5.92 -16.36 -6.83
C THR A 10 -5.89 -17.89 -6.80
N ASP A 11 -6.68 -18.56 -7.65
CA ASP A 11 -6.68 -20.02 -7.77
C ASP A 11 -5.43 -20.56 -8.49
N GLU A 12 -4.88 -19.82 -9.45
CA GLU A 12 -3.64 -20.17 -10.14
C GLU A 12 -2.41 -20.00 -9.25
N TYR A 13 -2.34 -18.91 -8.48
CA TYR A 13 -1.32 -18.73 -7.44
C TYR A 13 -1.40 -19.84 -6.38
N LYS A 14 -2.60 -20.19 -5.89
CA LYS A 14 -2.77 -21.31 -4.96
C LYS A 14 -2.23 -22.62 -5.53
N ARG A 15 -2.50 -22.94 -6.80
CA ARG A 15 -1.99 -24.17 -7.45
C ARG A 15 -0.47 -24.16 -7.61
N LEU A 16 0.12 -23.01 -7.95
CA LEU A 16 1.58 -22.88 -8.08
C LEU A 16 2.27 -23.04 -6.71
N PHE A 17 1.76 -22.39 -5.67
CA PHE A 17 2.26 -22.55 -4.30
C PHE A 17 2.12 -24.00 -3.80
N GLN A 18 0.98 -24.64 -4.07
CA GLN A 18 0.74 -26.03 -3.68
C GLN A 18 1.66 -27.00 -4.44
N SER A 19 1.97 -26.71 -5.71
CA SER A 19 2.95 -27.48 -6.48
C SER A 19 4.39 -27.30 -5.98
N GLU A 20 4.79 -26.11 -5.53
CA GLU A 20 6.09 -25.88 -4.90
C GLU A 20 6.20 -26.55 -3.52
N GLU A 21 5.13 -26.50 -2.73
CA GLU A 21 5.05 -27.15 -1.41
C GLU A 21 5.14 -28.67 -1.53
N ASP A 22 4.49 -29.28 -2.54
CA ASP A 22 4.61 -30.71 -2.84
C ASP A 22 6.02 -31.09 -3.30
N LYS A 23 6.66 -30.26 -4.15
CA LYS A 23 8.03 -30.50 -4.63
C LYS A 23 9.06 -30.41 -3.50
N THR A 24 8.92 -29.41 -2.63
CA THR A 24 9.81 -29.22 -1.48
C THR A 24 9.65 -30.34 -0.45
N THR A 25 8.41 -30.78 -0.18
CA THR A 25 8.11 -31.94 0.67
C THR A 25 8.74 -33.23 0.10
N GLY A 26 8.61 -33.46 -1.22
CA GLY A 26 9.22 -34.61 -1.90
C GLY A 26 10.74 -34.65 -1.80
N TRP A 27 11.40 -33.50 -2.01
CA TRP A 27 12.86 -33.40 -1.88
C TRP A 27 13.32 -33.61 -0.43
N LEU A 28 12.63 -33.02 0.54
CA LEU A 28 12.97 -33.18 1.95
C LEU A 28 12.81 -34.63 2.42
N ASN A 29 11.80 -35.35 1.92
CA ASN A 29 11.64 -36.77 2.20
C ASN A 29 12.79 -37.61 1.66
N THR A 30 13.32 -37.27 0.48
CA THR A 30 14.52 -37.94 -0.07
C THR A 30 15.74 -37.67 0.81
N VAL A 31 15.89 -36.44 1.33
CA VAL A 31 16.95 -36.09 2.28
C VAL A 31 16.82 -36.88 3.58
N VAL A 32 15.60 -37.05 4.12
CA VAL A 32 15.35 -37.88 5.31
C VAL A 32 15.81 -39.32 5.06
N PHE A 33 15.45 -39.94 3.93
CA PHE A 33 15.86 -41.30 3.61
C PHE A 33 17.37 -41.44 3.45
N LEU A 34 18.01 -40.49 2.74
CA LEU A 34 19.46 -40.48 2.56
C LEU A 34 20.19 -40.29 3.90
N ALA A 35 19.68 -39.44 4.78
CA ALA A 35 20.24 -39.25 6.11
C ALA A 35 20.13 -40.52 6.97
N ILE A 36 18.98 -41.21 6.95
CA ILE A 36 18.83 -42.50 7.65
C ILE A 36 19.80 -43.55 7.11
N ALA A 37 19.93 -43.64 5.78
CA ALA A 37 20.85 -44.58 5.14
C ALA A 37 22.32 -44.26 5.44
N ALA A 38 22.70 -42.98 5.47
CA ALA A 38 24.03 -42.53 5.82
C ALA A 38 24.39 -42.88 7.27
N VAL A 39 23.47 -42.63 8.22
CA VAL A 39 23.68 -42.98 9.64
C VAL A 39 23.80 -44.51 9.81
N ALA A 40 22.96 -45.29 9.11
CA ALA A 40 23.05 -46.76 9.12
C ALA A 40 24.38 -47.28 8.55
N TYR A 41 24.84 -46.68 7.45
CA TYR A 41 26.13 -47.02 6.85
C TYR A 41 27.29 -46.68 7.80
N THR A 42 27.24 -45.54 8.49
CA THR A 42 28.29 -45.18 9.47
C THR A 42 28.30 -46.12 10.67
N ASP A 43 27.13 -46.52 11.20
CA ASP A 43 27.06 -47.50 12.29
C ASP A 43 27.60 -48.88 11.85
N TRP A 44 27.37 -49.29 10.59
CA TRP A 44 27.89 -50.55 10.07
C TRP A 44 29.42 -50.55 9.86
N VAL A 45 30.00 -49.44 9.39
CA VAL A 45 31.43 -49.35 9.07
C VAL A 45 32.29 -49.07 10.31
N VAL A 46 31.77 -48.34 11.30
CA VAL A 46 32.51 -47.91 12.50
C VAL A 46 32.31 -48.93 13.63
N VAL A 47 33.12 -49.98 13.68
CA VAL A 47 33.21 -50.92 14.82
C VAL A 47 34.54 -50.62 15.55
N ALA A 48 34.64 -50.31 16.85
CA ALA A 48 34.16 -51.13 17.96
C ALA A 48 33.81 -50.40 19.29
N ASN A 49 33.91 -49.07 19.46
CA ASN A 49 33.81 -48.45 20.81
C ASN A 49 32.90 -47.22 20.96
N VAL A 50 32.24 -46.73 19.90
CA VAL A 50 31.33 -45.56 20.00
C VAL A 50 30.11 -45.80 19.10
N SER A 51 28.92 -45.92 19.70
CA SER A 51 27.65 -45.96 18.95
C SER A 51 27.27 -44.55 18.51
N LEU A 52 27.07 -44.35 17.20
CA LEU A 52 26.57 -43.09 16.62
C LEU A 52 25.04 -43.06 16.51
N GLY A 53 24.33 -44.04 17.09
CA GLY A 53 22.87 -44.18 16.98
C GLY A 53 22.06 -42.97 17.44
N TYR A 54 22.60 -42.11 18.31
CA TYR A 54 21.96 -40.83 18.66
C TYR A 54 21.86 -39.84 17.48
N LEU A 55 22.60 -40.05 16.39
CA LEU A 55 22.54 -39.24 15.18
C LEU A 55 21.23 -39.45 14.40
N TYR A 56 20.52 -40.56 14.63
CA TYR A 56 19.17 -40.80 14.10
C TYR A 56 18.12 -39.79 14.59
N VAL A 57 18.40 -39.02 15.66
CA VAL A 57 17.54 -37.90 16.08
C VAL A 57 17.37 -36.87 14.96
N LEU A 58 18.42 -36.60 14.16
CA LEU A 58 18.39 -35.59 13.10
C LEU A 58 17.40 -35.92 11.96
N PRO A 59 17.43 -37.11 11.32
CA PRO A 59 16.45 -37.46 10.30
C PRO A 59 15.04 -37.60 10.87
N ILE A 60 14.88 -38.01 12.13
CA ILE A 60 13.57 -38.08 12.80
C ILE A 60 13.01 -36.68 13.03
N ALA A 61 13.83 -35.73 13.49
CA ALA A 61 13.45 -34.33 13.63
C ALA A 61 13.11 -33.69 12.28
N LEU A 62 13.91 -33.96 11.24
CA LEU A 62 13.65 -33.49 9.88
C LEU A 62 12.33 -34.07 9.34
N SER A 63 12.08 -35.35 9.57
CA SER A 63 10.83 -36.00 9.22
C SER A 63 9.65 -35.41 10.00
N ALA A 64 9.79 -35.17 11.30
CA ALA A 64 8.76 -34.59 12.16
C ALA A 64 8.32 -33.18 11.76
N LEU A 65 9.16 -32.46 11.00
CA LEU A 65 8.88 -31.12 10.49
C LEU A 65 7.93 -31.13 9.28
N VAL A 66 7.97 -32.19 8.48
CA VAL A 66 7.30 -32.24 7.16
C VAL A 66 6.26 -33.35 7.06
N ASN A 67 6.44 -34.43 7.80
CA ASN A 67 5.61 -35.62 7.71
C ASN A 67 4.57 -35.69 8.84
N PRO A 68 3.44 -36.38 8.62
CA PRO A 68 2.46 -36.60 9.66
C PRO A 68 3.03 -37.51 10.75
N LEU A 69 2.57 -37.29 11.99
CA LEU A 69 3.02 -38.00 13.18
C LEU A 69 3.13 -39.54 13.04
N PRO A 70 2.21 -40.27 12.38
CA PRO A 70 2.35 -41.72 12.19
C PRO A 70 3.59 -42.13 11.40
N LEU A 71 4.00 -41.34 10.40
CA LEU A 71 5.18 -41.62 9.59
C LEU A 71 6.47 -41.36 10.38
N THR A 72 6.50 -40.28 11.18
CA THR A 72 7.60 -40.00 12.10
C THR A 72 7.76 -41.11 13.15
N ILE A 73 6.65 -41.63 13.69
CA ILE A 73 6.67 -42.77 14.62
C ILE A 73 7.20 -44.03 13.92
N ALA A 74 6.73 -44.34 12.71
CA ALA A 74 7.22 -45.49 11.96
C ALA A 74 8.73 -45.40 11.65
N LEU A 75 9.21 -44.20 11.31
CA LEU A 75 10.64 -43.95 11.08
C LEU A 75 11.46 -44.03 12.38
N ALA A 76 10.93 -43.58 13.52
CA ALA A 76 11.60 -43.73 14.81
C ALA A 76 11.76 -45.21 15.19
N ILE A 77 10.73 -46.03 14.96
CA ILE A 77 10.79 -47.48 15.16
C ILE A 77 11.83 -48.10 14.21
N LEU A 78 11.82 -47.74 12.92
CA LEU A 78 12.78 -48.22 11.94
C LEU A 78 14.23 -47.87 12.32
N CYS A 79 14.49 -46.63 12.72
CA CYS A 79 15.82 -46.19 13.14
C CYS A 79 16.30 -46.96 14.38
N THR A 80 15.39 -47.28 15.31
CA THR A 80 15.72 -48.10 16.48
C THR A 80 16.10 -49.53 16.09
N ILE A 81 15.37 -50.14 15.14
CA ILE A 81 15.70 -51.49 14.63
C ILE A 81 17.07 -51.48 13.94
N LEU A 82 17.37 -50.46 13.14
CA LEU A 82 18.66 -50.31 12.48
C LEU A 82 19.80 -50.16 13.51
N GLN A 83 19.61 -49.31 14.52
CA GLN A 83 20.56 -49.14 15.61
C GLN A 83 20.82 -50.45 16.38
N ASP A 84 19.79 -51.28 16.57
CA ASP A 84 19.92 -52.58 17.26
C ASP A 84 20.62 -53.67 16.42
N ILE A 85 20.48 -53.61 15.08
CA ILE A 85 21.12 -54.55 14.15
C ILE A 85 22.60 -54.20 13.93
N PHE A 86 22.91 -52.92 13.79
CA PHE A 86 24.25 -52.43 13.44
C PHE A 86 25.06 -51.96 14.65
N GLY A 87 24.47 -51.90 15.84
CA GLY A 87 25.13 -51.53 17.08
C GLY A 87 26.10 -52.59 17.64
N PRO A 88 26.88 -52.24 18.68
CA PRO A 88 27.89 -53.12 19.26
C PRO A 88 27.26 -54.40 19.88
N ALA A 89 27.77 -55.57 19.47
CA ALA A 89 27.19 -56.88 19.79
C ALA A 89 27.48 -57.42 21.21
N SER A 90 28.16 -56.65 22.08
CA SER A 90 28.78 -57.16 23.31
C SER A 90 28.05 -56.87 24.62
N GLU A 91 26.75 -56.54 24.59
CA GLU A 91 25.99 -56.22 25.80
C GLU A 91 25.20 -57.39 26.38
N SER A 92 25.09 -57.43 27.71
CA SER A 92 24.14 -58.32 28.39
C SER A 92 22.69 -57.99 27.96
N LEU A 93 21.83 -59.01 27.83
CA LEU A 93 20.42 -58.85 27.45
C LEU A 93 19.68 -57.71 28.19
N PRO A 94 19.82 -57.50 29.51
CA PRO A 94 19.13 -56.39 30.19
C PRO A 94 19.63 -55.00 29.79
N LEU A 95 20.93 -54.83 29.51
CA LEU A 95 21.49 -53.54 29.05
C LEU A 95 20.98 -53.20 27.64
N ARG A 96 20.94 -54.18 26.75
CA ARG A 96 20.44 -54.01 25.37
C ARG A 96 18.97 -53.54 25.36
N ILE A 97 18.12 -54.15 26.19
CA ILE A 97 16.71 -53.75 26.33
C ILE A 97 16.60 -52.30 26.86
N ALA A 98 17.43 -51.92 27.83
CA ALA A 98 17.43 -50.57 28.38
C ALA A 98 17.86 -49.51 27.35
N HIS A 99 18.89 -49.80 26.54
CA HIS A 99 19.34 -48.90 25.47
C HIS A 99 18.28 -48.70 24.38
N ILE A 100 17.63 -49.78 23.93
CA ILE A 100 16.53 -49.71 22.96
C ILE A 100 15.36 -48.88 23.51
N ALA A 101 14.98 -49.10 24.77
CA ALA A 101 13.90 -48.35 25.41
C ALA A 101 14.22 -46.85 25.49
N LEU A 102 15.46 -46.48 25.84
CA LEU A 102 15.90 -45.09 25.91
C LEU A 102 15.95 -44.43 24.52
N ALA A 103 16.43 -45.14 23.50
CA ALA A 103 16.48 -44.66 22.13
C ALA A 103 15.06 -44.36 21.60
N ILE A 104 14.13 -45.31 21.71
CA ILE A 104 12.72 -45.12 21.31
C ILE A 104 12.11 -43.92 22.05
N ALA A 105 12.29 -43.85 23.37
CA ALA A 105 11.75 -42.75 24.16
C ALA A 105 12.31 -41.39 23.69
N SER A 106 13.62 -41.28 23.47
CA SER A 106 14.25 -40.04 23.01
C SER A 106 13.77 -39.61 21.63
N PHE A 107 13.68 -40.55 20.68
CA PHE A 107 13.24 -40.29 19.30
C PHE A 107 11.77 -39.88 19.25
N LEU A 108 10.92 -40.55 20.01
CA LEU A 108 9.50 -40.21 20.10
C LEU A 108 9.30 -38.84 20.77
N ILE A 109 10.06 -38.52 21.83
CA ILE A 109 10.00 -37.20 22.48
C ILE A 109 10.41 -36.10 21.51
N VAL A 110 11.54 -36.25 20.81
CA VAL A 110 12.01 -35.24 19.85
C VAL A 110 11.05 -35.11 18.67
N GLY A 111 10.62 -36.24 18.08
CA GLY A 111 9.65 -36.22 16.99
C GLY A 111 8.34 -35.54 17.41
N PHE A 112 7.83 -35.87 18.60
CA PHE A 112 6.61 -35.26 19.13
C PHE A 112 6.78 -33.75 19.38
N LEU A 113 7.88 -33.32 20.03
CA LEU A 113 8.16 -31.90 20.28
C LEU A 113 8.30 -31.11 18.97
N VAL A 114 9.01 -31.64 17.98
CA VAL A 114 9.18 -30.99 16.68
C VAL A 114 7.85 -30.90 15.94
N THR A 115 7.04 -31.97 15.93
CA THR A 115 5.70 -31.94 15.34
C THR A 115 4.78 -30.96 16.05
N LEU A 116 4.86 -30.83 17.39
CA LEU A 116 4.10 -29.82 18.14
C LEU A 116 4.49 -28.40 17.73
N ILE A 117 5.79 -28.10 17.66
CA ILE A 117 6.31 -26.80 17.24
C ILE A 117 5.89 -26.49 15.80
N ALA A 118 6.04 -27.45 14.88
CA ALA A 118 5.63 -27.30 13.49
C ALA A 118 4.13 -26.98 13.37
N ARG A 119 3.28 -27.70 14.13
CA ARG A 119 1.83 -27.44 14.18
C ARG A 119 1.50 -26.07 14.77
N GLN A 120 2.16 -25.65 15.84
CA GLN A 120 1.96 -24.33 16.43
C GLN A 120 2.36 -23.21 15.46
N ARG A 121 3.50 -23.35 14.78
CA ARG A 121 3.95 -22.41 13.74
C ARG A 121 2.96 -22.34 12.58
N GLY A 122 2.46 -23.48 12.11
CA GLY A 122 1.45 -23.54 11.05
C GLY A 122 0.14 -22.85 11.45
N ARG A 123 -0.33 -23.07 12.69
CA ARG A 123 -1.54 -22.39 13.22
C ARG A 123 -1.34 -20.88 13.33
N LEU A 124 -0.21 -20.44 13.89
CA LEU A 124 0.10 -19.01 14.02
C LEU A 124 0.21 -18.34 12.66
N ALA A 125 0.89 -18.97 11.70
CA ALA A 125 1.00 -18.46 10.33
C ALA A 125 -0.37 -18.38 9.64
N ALA A 126 -1.25 -19.37 9.83
CA ALA A 126 -2.60 -19.34 9.30
C ALA A 126 -3.45 -18.23 9.93
N GLU A 127 -3.32 -18.00 11.23
CA GLU A 127 -4.04 -16.94 11.93
C GLU A 127 -3.56 -15.55 11.50
N VAL A 128 -2.24 -15.34 11.42
CA VAL A 128 -1.66 -14.08 10.91
C VAL A 128 -2.11 -13.80 9.48
N ARG A 129 -2.17 -14.83 8.62
CA ARG A 129 -2.70 -14.70 7.25
C ARG A 129 -4.17 -14.31 7.25
N ARG A 130 -5.00 -14.96 8.08
CA ARG A 130 -6.42 -14.60 8.19
C ARG A 130 -6.63 -13.16 8.65
N GLN A 131 -5.94 -12.74 9.70
CA GLN A 131 -6.03 -11.37 10.21
C GLN A 131 -5.57 -10.35 9.17
N ARG A 132 -4.49 -10.66 8.44
CA ARG A 132 -4.02 -9.83 7.32
C ARG A 132 -5.06 -9.74 6.22
N ASP A 133 -5.63 -10.86 5.79
CA ASP A 133 -6.64 -10.91 4.72
C ASP A 133 -7.91 -10.14 5.12
N GLU A 134 -8.34 -10.23 6.37
CA GLU A 134 -9.47 -9.46 6.91
C GLU A 134 -9.15 -7.96 6.92
N TYR A 135 -7.98 -7.58 7.40
CA TYR A 135 -7.55 -6.18 7.41
C TYR A 135 -7.42 -5.58 5.99
N GLU A 136 -6.84 -6.32 5.03
CA GLU A 136 -6.76 -5.90 3.63
C GLU A 136 -8.15 -5.74 3.00
N ARG A 137 -9.12 -6.62 3.35
CA ARG A 137 -10.51 -6.46 2.90
C ARG A 137 -11.15 -5.20 3.46
N ASP A 138 -10.99 -4.93 4.75
CA ASP A 138 -11.55 -3.72 5.39
C ASP A 138 -10.96 -2.44 4.77
N LEU A 139 -9.65 -2.41 4.53
CA LEU A 139 -9.00 -1.29 3.83
C LEU A 139 -9.49 -1.15 2.39
N THR A 140 -9.71 -2.27 1.69
CA THR A 140 -10.27 -2.24 0.33
C THR A 140 -11.67 -1.65 0.31
N LEU A 141 -12.52 -2.02 1.28
CA LEU A 141 -13.86 -1.46 1.42
C LEU A 141 -13.82 0.04 1.74
N ALA A 142 -12.94 0.46 2.66
CA ALA A 142 -12.74 1.87 2.97
C ALA A 142 -12.26 2.67 1.75
N SER A 143 -11.37 2.10 0.93
CA SER A 143 -10.90 2.70 -0.33
C SER A 143 -12.05 2.92 -1.33
N GLN A 144 -12.97 1.95 -1.42
CA GLN A 144 -14.15 2.09 -2.27
C GLN A 144 -15.03 3.25 -1.82
N VAL A 145 -15.20 3.44 -0.51
CA VAL A 145 -15.94 4.59 0.05
C VAL A 145 -15.24 5.91 -0.29
N GLN A 146 -13.93 6.02 -0.07
CA GLN A 146 -13.15 7.20 -0.44
C GLN A 146 -13.33 7.57 -1.91
N ARG A 147 -13.23 6.60 -2.82
CA ARG A 147 -13.41 6.83 -4.27
C ARG A 147 -14.83 7.29 -4.64
N GLN A 148 -15.84 6.92 -3.88
CA GLN A 148 -17.23 7.36 -4.11
C GLN A 148 -17.47 8.81 -3.67
N VAL A 149 -16.63 9.34 -2.77
CA VAL A 149 -16.73 10.72 -2.29
C VAL A 149 -16.24 11.73 -3.33
N LEU A 150 -15.27 11.34 -4.16
CA LEU A 150 -14.69 12.17 -5.21
C LEU A 150 -15.71 12.44 -6.32
N SER A 151 -15.84 13.71 -6.71
CA SER A 151 -16.78 14.11 -7.77
C SER A 151 -16.18 13.94 -9.15
N LYS A 152 -17.07 13.64 -10.11
CA LYS A 152 -16.74 13.82 -11.53
C LYS A 152 -16.78 15.31 -11.89
N PRO A 153 -15.90 15.78 -12.79
CA PRO A 153 -15.95 17.15 -13.28
C PRO A 153 -17.32 17.47 -13.92
N PRO A 154 -17.98 18.58 -13.54
CA PRO A 154 -19.21 19.03 -14.18
C PRO A 154 -18.93 19.59 -15.58
N ILE A 155 -19.95 19.60 -16.43
CA ILE A 155 -19.87 20.27 -17.74
C ILE A 155 -20.23 21.75 -17.53
N VAL A 156 -19.28 22.65 -17.77
CA VAL A 156 -19.45 24.08 -17.60
C VAL A 156 -19.09 24.80 -18.91
N PRO A 157 -20.00 25.57 -19.53
CA PRO A 157 -19.67 26.32 -20.73
C PRO A 157 -18.50 27.30 -20.49
N GLY A 158 -17.50 27.30 -21.38
CA GLY A 158 -16.32 28.17 -21.24
C GLY A 158 -15.21 27.61 -20.35
N LEU A 159 -15.39 26.42 -19.76
CA LEU A 159 -14.40 25.81 -18.86
C LEU A 159 -14.36 24.29 -19.00
N GLU A 160 -13.20 23.76 -19.39
CA GLU A 160 -12.92 22.33 -19.34
C GLU A 160 -12.29 21.97 -17.98
N LEU A 161 -12.82 20.94 -17.33
CA LEU A 161 -12.34 20.45 -16.04
C LEU A 161 -11.98 18.97 -16.15
N ALA A 162 -10.84 18.60 -15.59
CA ALA A 162 -10.41 17.20 -15.48
C ALA A 162 -9.63 17.00 -14.18
N ALA A 163 -9.66 15.77 -13.66
CA ALA A 163 -8.88 15.38 -12.49
C ALA A 163 -8.48 13.91 -12.56
N ALA A 164 -7.35 13.59 -11.96
CA ALA A 164 -6.93 12.24 -11.65
C ALA A 164 -6.31 12.20 -10.26
N MET A 165 -6.52 11.08 -9.56
CA MET A 165 -5.90 10.79 -8.28
C MET A 165 -5.49 9.33 -8.27
N GLN A 166 -4.21 9.10 -7.97
CA GLN A 166 -3.63 7.79 -7.79
C GLN A 166 -3.06 7.71 -6.38
N THR A 167 -3.63 6.85 -5.55
CA THR A 167 -3.19 6.70 -4.16
C THR A 167 -1.94 5.84 -4.07
N ALA A 168 -0.97 6.21 -3.23
CA ALA A 168 0.24 5.44 -2.99
C ALA A 168 -0.06 4.12 -2.24
N ARG A 169 -1.13 4.12 -1.46
CA ARG A 169 -1.61 2.96 -0.69
C ARG A 169 -3.09 2.68 -1.00
N LEU A 170 -3.68 1.71 -0.31
CA LEU A 170 -5.12 1.43 -0.44
C LEU A 170 -5.99 2.64 -0.07
N LEU A 171 -5.57 3.42 0.92
CA LEU A 171 -6.23 4.65 1.34
C LEU A 171 -5.30 5.84 1.10
N GLY A 172 -5.88 6.94 0.62
CA GLY A 172 -5.18 8.19 0.39
C GLY A 172 -5.57 9.30 1.37
N GLY A 173 -4.66 10.24 1.59
CA GLY A 173 -4.89 11.51 2.29
C GLY A 173 -5.38 12.63 1.36
N ASP A 174 -5.02 12.54 0.08
CA ASP A 174 -5.43 13.52 -0.93
C ASP A 174 -6.93 13.56 -1.18
N TYR A 175 -7.40 14.75 -1.54
CA TYR A 175 -8.78 15.04 -1.86
C TYR A 175 -8.89 16.06 -2.99
N TYR A 176 -9.87 15.86 -3.87
CA TYR A 176 -10.34 16.91 -4.77
C TYR A 176 -11.85 16.84 -4.94
N ASP A 177 -12.46 17.96 -5.31
CA ASP A 177 -13.89 18.02 -5.59
C ASP A 177 -14.25 19.18 -6.52
N PHE A 178 -15.45 19.08 -7.09
CA PHE A 178 -16.06 20.08 -7.94
C PHE A 178 -17.47 20.38 -7.42
N PHE A 179 -17.72 21.64 -7.07
CA PHE A 179 -19.05 22.09 -6.63
C PHE A 179 -19.65 23.02 -7.66
N GLN A 180 -20.67 22.55 -8.37
CA GLN A 180 -21.46 23.43 -9.23
C GLN A 180 -22.41 24.27 -8.36
N ILE A 181 -22.05 25.53 -8.14
CA ILE A 181 -22.82 26.48 -7.31
C ILE A 181 -24.02 27.02 -8.09
N SER A 182 -23.82 27.29 -9.38
CA SER A 182 -24.87 27.68 -10.33
C SER A 182 -24.47 27.27 -11.75
N ASP A 183 -25.29 27.60 -12.76
CA ASP A 183 -24.99 27.32 -14.16
C ASP A 183 -23.69 27.99 -14.66
N SER A 184 -23.24 29.06 -13.99
CA SER A 184 -22.08 29.86 -14.38
C SER A 184 -21.00 29.98 -13.29
N ILE A 185 -21.14 29.27 -12.17
CA ILE A 185 -20.15 29.27 -11.08
C ILE A 185 -19.84 27.85 -10.68
N VAL A 186 -18.56 27.51 -10.72
CA VAL A 186 -18.04 26.22 -10.26
C VAL A 186 -16.88 26.44 -9.32
N ASP A 187 -16.93 25.77 -8.18
CA ASP A 187 -15.82 25.71 -7.25
C ASP A 187 -15.02 24.44 -7.49
N VAL A 188 -13.70 24.57 -7.38
CA VAL A 188 -12.71 23.50 -7.51
C VAL A 188 -11.87 23.51 -6.24
N VAL A 189 -11.72 22.35 -5.62
CA VAL A 189 -10.89 22.20 -4.42
C VAL A 189 -9.90 21.07 -4.63
N ILE A 190 -8.69 21.27 -4.11
CA ILE A 190 -7.70 20.22 -3.88
C ILE A 190 -7.19 20.37 -2.45
N ALA A 191 -6.93 19.26 -1.79
CA ALA A 191 -6.40 19.24 -0.43
C ALA A 191 -5.57 17.99 -0.19
N ASP A 192 -4.64 18.10 0.74
CA ASP A 192 -3.85 17.00 1.26
C ASP A 192 -3.92 16.99 2.79
N VAL A 193 -4.20 15.82 3.35
CA VAL A 193 -4.27 15.59 4.79
C VAL A 193 -2.95 15.01 5.27
N SER A 194 -2.26 15.76 6.13
CA SER A 194 -1.03 15.28 6.73
C SER A 194 -1.23 14.06 7.62
N GLY A 195 -0.24 13.18 7.57
CA GLY A 195 -0.18 11.97 8.38
C GLY A 195 0.03 10.74 7.52
N LYS A 196 0.25 9.60 8.18
CA LYS A 196 0.47 8.33 7.48
C LYS A 196 -0.45 7.26 8.05
N GLY A 197 -0.95 6.42 7.16
CA GLY A 197 -1.77 5.25 7.51
C GLY A 197 -3.26 5.54 7.54
N ALA A 198 -4.03 4.50 7.84
CA ALA A 198 -5.48 4.48 7.64
C ALA A 198 -6.23 5.58 8.40
N ALA A 199 -5.76 5.99 9.58
CA ALA A 199 -6.44 6.98 10.40
C ALA A 199 -6.42 8.39 9.77
N ALA A 200 -5.30 8.81 9.17
CA ALA A 200 -5.19 10.10 8.50
C ALA A 200 -6.09 10.14 7.26
N SER A 201 -6.11 9.05 6.49
CA SER A 201 -6.97 8.92 5.31
C SER A 201 -8.47 9.00 5.61
N LEU A 202 -8.91 8.70 6.85
CA LEU A 202 -10.32 8.83 7.25
C LEU A 202 -10.76 10.29 7.48
N LEU A 203 -9.83 11.25 7.56
CA LEU A 203 -10.19 12.67 7.60
C LEU A 203 -10.66 13.19 6.24
N MET A 204 -10.15 12.63 5.13
CA MET A 204 -10.55 13.07 3.80
C MET A 204 -12.08 13.00 3.57
N PRO A 205 -12.79 11.89 3.86
CA PRO A 205 -14.25 11.86 3.74
C PRO A 205 -14.96 12.88 4.64
N SER A 206 -14.41 13.15 5.83
CA SER A 206 -14.96 14.14 6.76
C SER A 206 -14.84 15.56 6.21
N LEU A 207 -13.68 15.86 5.60
CA LEU A 207 -13.39 17.11 4.88
C LEU A 207 -14.38 17.30 3.73
N ALA A 208 -14.62 16.25 2.95
CA ALA A 208 -15.53 16.29 1.82
C ALA A 208 -16.98 16.61 2.24
N VAL A 209 -17.46 16.00 3.33
CA VAL A 209 -18.80 16.29 3.87
C VAL A 209 -18.87 17.73 4.37
N ALA A 210 -17.87 18.19 5.13
CA ALA A 210 -17.82 19.56 5.64
C ALA A 210 -17.84 20.59 4.48
N LEU A 211 -17.01 20.39 3.46
CA LEU A 211 -16.96 21.25 2.29
C LEU A 211 -18.28 21.23 1.50
N ARG A 212 -18.92 20.08 1.30
CA ARG A 212 -20.22 20.02 0.60
C ARG A 212 -21.32 20.78 1.32
N LEU A 213 -21.28 20.85 2.65
CA LEU A 213 -22.22 21.62 3.46
C LEU A 213 -21.96 23.13 3.34
N ARG A 214 -20.69 23.55 3.22
CA ARG A 214 -20.29 24.96 3.15
C ARG A 214 -20.20 25.55 1.75
N ALA A 215 -19.91 24.75 0.73
CA ALA A 215 -19.71 25.22 -0.63
C ALA A 215 -20.95 25.92 -1.21
N ARG A 216 -22.14 25.51 -0.76
CA ARG A 216 -23.41 26.14 -1.16
C ARG A 216 -23.69 27.48 -0.48
N GLU A 217 -22.92 27.83 0.55
CA GLU A 217 -22.97 29.15 1.15
C GLU A 217 -22.21 30.13 0.24
N LEU A 218 -22.84 31.26 -0.12
CA LEU A 218 -22.27 32.25 -1.05
C LEU A 218 -21.06 33.03 -0.49
N SER A 219 -20.56 32.64 0.68
CA SER A 219 -19.26 33.08 1.19
C SER A 219 -18.14 32.74 0.19
N GLY A 220 -17.18 33.65 0.01
CA GLY A 220 -16.02 33.43 -0.85
C GLY A 220 -15.09 32.32 -0.33
N PRO A 221 -14.11 31.87 -1.14
CA PRO A 221 -13.14 30.82 -0.76
C PRO A 221 -12.52 31.00 0.63
N ALA A 222 -12.04 32.19 0.98
CA ALA A 222 -11.38 32.47 2.26
C ALA A 222 -12.29 32.26 3.47
N ALA A 223 -13.57 32.60 3.35
CA ALA A 223 -14.54 32.41 4.41
C ALA A 223 -14.87 30.92 4.62
N ILE A 224 -14.91 30.13 3.53
CA ILE A 224 -15.06 28.67 3.59
C ILE A 224 -13.85 28.04 4.30
N LEU A 225 -12.63 28.45 3.92
CA LEU A 225 -11.40 27.97 4.56
C LEU A 225 -11.38 28.31 6.05
N LYS A 226 -11.79 29.53 6.43
CA LYS A 226 -11.83 29.96 7.83
C LYS A 226 -12.80 29.12 8.67
N ASP A 227 -14.01 28.87 8.18
CA ASP A 227 -14.98 28.03 8.89
C ASP A 227 -14.49 26.59 9.03
N LEU A 228 -13.90 26.06 7.96
CA LEU A 228 -13.36 24.72 7.95
C LEU A 228 -12.15 24.56 8.88
N ASP A 229 -11.26 25.56 8.94
CA ASP A 229 -10.12 25.57 9.87
C ASP A 229 -10.58 25.49 11.34
N VAL A 230 -11.66 26.18 11.71
CA VAL A 230 -12.28 26.07 13.04
C VAL A 230 -12.82 24.66 13.28
N CYS A 231 -13.49 24.06 12.29
CA CYS A 231 -14.02 22.70 12.40
C CYS A 231 -12.88 21.66 12.55
N LEU A 232 -11.82 21.77 11.73
CA LEU A 232 -10.68 20.87 11.76
C LEU A 232 -10.03 20.85 13.15
N LYS A 233 -9.79 22.01 13.76
CA LYS A 233 -9.22 22.12 15.12
C LYS A 233 -10.03 21.42 16.22
N GLN A 234 -11.33 21.20 16.01
CA GLN A 234 -12.19 20.51 16.97
C GLN A 234 -12.14 18.99 16.83
N ILE A 235 -11.78 18.49 15.65
CA ILE A 235 -11.81 17.05 15.32
C ILE A 235 -10.41 16.44 15.15
N THR A 236 -9.38 17.27 15.01
CA THR A 236 -7.98 16.84 14.87
C THR A 236 -7.18 17.06 16.14
N ASN A 237 -6.05 16.33 16.24
CA ASN A 237 -5.04 16.62 17.25
C ASN A 237 -4.06 17.69 16.71
N PRO A 238 -3.21 18.30 17.56
CA PRO A 238 -2.27 19.33 17.12
C PRO A 238 -1.21 18.88 16.10
N ALA A 239 -1.05 17.57 15.87
CA ALA A 239 -0.09 17.01 14.93
C ALA A 239 -0.72 16.71 13.55
N THR A 240 -2.04 16.89 13.40
CA THR A 240 -2.75 16.66 12.15
C THR A 240 -3.24 17.98 11.58
N PHE A 241 -2.78 18.25 10.38
CA PHE A 241 -3.07 19.44 9.60
C PHE A 241 -3.51 19.09 8.19
N VAL A 242 -4.14 20.06 7.51
CA VAL A 242 -4.61 19.91 6.14
C VAL A 242 -4.08 21.07 5.33
N THR A 243 -3.52 20.77 4.17
CA THR A 243 -3.24 21.78 3.15
C THR A 243 -4.41 21.82 2.19
N MET A 244 -4.84 23.01 1.76
CA MET A 244 -5.95 23.15 0.82
C MET A 244 -5.77 24.32 -0.12
N PHE A 245 -6.17 24.14 -1.38
CA PHE A 245 -6.41 25.24 -2.30
C PHE A 245 -7.87 25.20 -2.75
N TYR A 246 -8.56 26.32 -2.62
CA TYR A 246 -9.96 26.45 -3.00
C TYR A 246 -10.13 27.57 -4.01
N ALA A 247 -10.71 27.23 -5.15
CA ALA A 247 -10.92 28.12 -6.28
C ALA A 247 -12.41 28.19 -6.63
N ARG A 248 -12.88 29.38 -6.95
CA ARG A 248 -14.20 29.68 -7.49
C ARG A 248 -14.03 30.29 -8.87
N PHE A 249 -14.46 29.56 -9.89
CA PHE A 249 -14.47 30.00 -11.27
C PHE A 249 -15.80 30.64 -11.63
N ASN A 250 -15.72 31.78 -12.29
CA ASN A 250 -16.84 32.38 -13.01
C ASN A 250 -16.49 32.46 -14.50
N PRO A 251 -16.83 31.44 -15.31
CA PRO A 251 -16.49 31.41 -16.74
C PRO A 251 -17.17 32.53 -17.55
N THR A 252 -18.32 33.04 -17.09
CA THR A 252 -19.01 34.17 -17.75
C THR A 252 -18.20 35.45 -17.63
N LEU A 253 -17.66 35.74 -16.45
CA LEU A 253 -16.79 36.89 -16.21
C LEU A 253 -15.32 36.62 -16.53
N ARG A 254 -14.97 35.34 -16.77
CA ARG A 254 -13.60 34.82 -16.87
C ARG A 254 -12.75 35.29 -15.69
N THR A 255 -13.24 35.03 -14.49
CA THR A 255 -12.50 35.33 -13.26
C THR A 255 -12.31 34.08 -12.41
N LEU A 256 -11.17 34.05 -11.73
CA LEU A 256 -10.84 33.09 -10.69
C LEU A 256 -10.72 33.84 -9.37
N GLN A 257 -11.57 33.49 -8.41
CA GLN A 257 -11.39 33.88 -7.02
C GLN A 257 -10.84 32.66 -6.26
N TYR A 258 -9.77 32.81 -5.48
CA TYR A 258 -9.22 31.68 -4.74
C TYR A 258 -8.69 32.08 -3.37
N ALA A 259 -8.51 31.07 -2.51
CA ALA A 259 -7.81 31.17 -1.24
C ALA A 259 -6.98 29.90 -1.02
N CYS A 260 -5.83 30.04 -0.37
CA CYS A 260 -4.91 28.94 -0.11
C CYS A 260 -4.70 28.78 1.40
N GLY A 261 -4.82 27.55 1.89
CA GLY A 261 -4.53 27.14 3.26
C GLY A 261 -3.26 26.29 3.32
N GLY A 262 -2.14 26.84 2.83
CA GLY A 262 -0.82 26.20 2.87
C GLY A 262 -0.58 25.07 1.88
N HIS A 263 -1.40 24.94 0.83
CA HIS A 263 -1.21 23.96 -0.25
C HIS A 263 -0.17 24.41 -1.29
N ASN A 264 0.29 23.47 -2.10
CA ASN A 264 1.20 23.72 -3.21
C ASN A 264 0.59 24.79 -4.14
N PRO A 265 1.34 25.86 -4.48
CA PRO A 265 0.84 26.91 -5.36
C PRO A 265 0.46 26.35 -6.72
N PRO A 266 -0.81 26.49 -7.18
CA PRO A 266 -1.19 26.03 -8.50
C PRO A 266 -0.43 26.75 -9.62
N LEU A 267 -0.16 26.03 -10.69
CA LEU A 267 0.50 26.54 -11.89
C LEU A 267 -0.54 27.09 -12.85
N LEU A 268 -0.55 28.42 -13.05
CA LEU A 268 -1.32 29.09 -14.09
C LEU A 268 -0.43 29.32 -15.33
N LEU A 269 -0.82 28.75 -16.46
CA LEU A 269 -0.21 29.03 -17.74
C LEU A 269 -1.07 30.00 -18.54
N ARG A 270 -0.49 31.16 -18.90
CA ARG A 270 -1.06 32.11 -19.86
C ARG A 270 -0.67 31.68 -21.27
N THR A 271 -1.62 31.20 -22.07
CA THR A 271 -1.29 30.73 -23.43
C THR A 271 -1.00 31.89 -24.38
N SER A 272 -1.61 33.06 -24.15
CA SER A 272 -1.39 34.28 -24.94
C SER A 272 0.06 34.77 -24.90
N THR A 273 0.75 34.61 -23.76
CA THR A 273 2.14 35.06 -23.55
C THR A 273 3.15 33.92 -23.44
N GLY A 274 2.69 32.70 -23.16
CA GLY A 274 3.54 31.58 -22.78
C GLY A 274 4.10 31.69 -21.36
N GLU A 275 3.60 32.62 -20.55
CA GLU A 275 4.05 32.86 -19.19
C GLU A 275 3.46 31.84 -18.21
N SER A 276 4.31 31.27 -17.35
CA SER A 276 3.91 30.42 -16.23
C SER A 276 3.97 31.20 -14.93
N ILE A 277 2.85 31.28 -14.21
CA ILE A 277 2.69 32.00 -12.96
C ILE A 277 2.29 30.99 -11.89
N LEU A 278 2.99 30.98 -10.76
CA LEU A 278 2.53 30.26 -9.58
C LEU A 278 1.58 31.17 -8.81
N LEU A 279 0.41 30.64 -8.45
CA LEU A 279 -0.56 31.34 -7.61
C LEU A 279 -0.11 31.25 -6.15
N GLU A 280 1.00 31.93 -5.85
CA GLU A 280 1.53 32.09 -4.49
C GLU A 280 0.62 33.03 -3.69
N GLU A 281 0.47 32.79 -2.38
CA GLU A 281 -0.47 33.45 -1.43
C GLU A 281 -1.89 32.82 -1.37
N SER A 282 -2.68 32.84 -0.27
CA SER A 282 -2.61 33.58 1.00
C SER A 282 -3.35 32.83 2.15
N GLY A 283 -2.61 32.13 3.00
CA GLY A 283 -3.12 31.60 4.27
C GLY A 283 -2.23 30.51 4.85
N PRO A 284 -2.17 30.36 6.19
CA PRO A 284 -1.39 29.32 6.84
C PRO A 284 -1.99 27.94 6.59
N ILE A 285 -1.21 26.89 6.85
CA ILE A 285 -1.71 25.52 6.89
C ILE A 285 -2.89 25.41 7.87
N MET A 286 -3.95 24.72 7.45
CA MET A 286 -5.18 24.60 8.22
C MET A 286 -5.03 23.63 9.40
N GLY A 287 -5.71 23.91 10.50
CA GLY A 287 -5.76 23.05 11.69
C GLY A 287 -4.65 23.31 12.73
N ILE A 288 -3.66 24.17 12.43
CA ILE A 288 -2.51 24.42 13.31
C ILE A 288 -2.63 25.73 14.10
N LEU A 289 -2.73 26.87 13.40
CA LEU A 289 -2.61 28.19 14.04
C LEU A 289 -3.93 28.62 14.68
N PRO A 290 -3.96 29.03 15.96
CA PRO A 290 -5.21 29.41 16.66
C PRO A 290 -6.05 30.44 15.89
N ASP A 291 -5.42 31.50 15.38
CA ASP A 291 -6.05 32.61 14.66
C ASP A 291 -5.61 32.68 13.20
N ALA A 292 -5.80 31.57 12.46
CA ALA A 292 -5.53 31.52 11.03
C ALA A 292 -6.37 32.56 10.26
N GLN A 293 -5.71 33.32 9.38
CA GLN A 293 -6.34 34.28 8.49
C GLN A 293 -6.13 33.81 7.05
N PHE A 294 -7.21 33.86 6.28
CA PHE A 294 -7.23 33.52 4.86
C PHE A 294 -7.77 34.74 4.11
N SER A 295 -7.26 34.99 2.90
CA SER A 295 -7.75 36.08 2.05
C SER A 295 -8.12 35.59 0.66
N ASP A 296 -9.11 36.25 0.08
CA ASP A 296 -9.52 35.99 -1.29
C ASP A 296 -8.62 36.78 -2.25
N THR A 297 -8.04 36.08 -3.22
CA THR A 297 -7.36 36.69 -4.36
C THR A 297 -8.24 36.54 -5.59
N LEU A 298 -8.43 37.63 -6.34
CA LEU A 298 -9.21 37.65 -7.57
C LEU A 298 -8.29 37.93 -8.76
N ILE A 299 -8.27 37.03 -9.74
CA ILE A 299 -7.49 37.22 -10.97
C ILE A 299 -8.37 37.07 -12.21
N PRO A 300 -8.13 37.86 -13.27
CA PRO A 300 -8.75 37.67 -14.57
C PRO A 300 -8.12 36.49 -15.31
N LEU A 301 -8.94 35.72 -16.00
CA LEU A 301 -8.53 34.62 -16.88
C LEU A 301 -8.75 35.02 -18.35
N GLU A 302 -7.91 34.48 -19.21
CA GLU A 302 -8.01 34.61 -20.66
C GLU A 302 -8.40 33.28 -21.29
N THR A 303 -8.98 33.34 -22.49
CA THR A 303 -9.27 32.13 -23.26
C THR A 303 -7.97 31.42 -23.61
N GLY A 304 -7.91 30.12 -23.34
CA GLY A 304 -6.71 29.29 -23.50
C GLY A 304 -5.96 29.04 -22.19
N ASP A 305 -6.14 29.88 -21.17
CA ASP A 305 -5.44 29.74 -19.89
C ASP A 305 -5.66 28.36 -19.26
N ILE A 306 -4.58 27.80 -18.72
CA ILE A 306 -4.57 26.47 -18.09
C ILE A 306 -4.13 26.63 -16.65
N LEU A 307 -5.02 26.34 -15.71
CA LEU A 307 -4.70 26.20 -14.30
C LEU A 307 -4.49 24.72 -13.96
N THR A 308 -3.33 24.39 -13.43
CA THR A 308 -2.96 23.04 -12.97
C THR A 308 -2.75 23.07 -11.47
N LEU A 309 -3.65 22.40 -10.74
CA LEU A 309 -3.52 22.15 -9.31
C LEU A 309 -2.93 20.75 -9.12
N TYR A 310 -2.04 20.60 -8.15
CA TYR A 310 -1.30 19.36 -7.94
C TYR A 310 -0.91 19.21 -6.47
N THR A 311 -0.77 17.96 -6.02
CA THR A 311 -0.17 17.63 -4.73
C THR A 311 1.34 17.38 -4.87
N ASP A 312 2.06 17.37 -3.75
CA ASP A 312 3.50 17.11 -3.72
C ASP A 312 3.87 15.74 -4.29
N GLY A 313 3.00 14.73 -4.20
CA GLY A 313 3.21 13.44 -4.86
C GLY A 313 3.36 13.50 -6.39
N VAL A 314 3.00 14.61 -7.05
CA VAL A 314 3.35 14.88 -8.46
C VAL A 314 4.79 15.35 -8.60
N THR A 315 5.19 16.35 -7.81
CA THR A 315 6.48 17.03 -7.97
C THR A 315 7.63 16.33 -7.26
N GLU A 316 7.36 15.65 -6.16
CA GLU A 316 8.34 14.97 -5.32
C GLU A 316 8.54 13.49 -5.68
N GLN A 317 7.79 12.96 -6.65
CA GLN A 317 8.00 11.59 -7.13
C GLN A 317 9.44 11.42 -7.62
N GLU A 318 10.16 10.49 -7.00
CA GLU A 318 11.54 10.19 -7.32
C GLU A 318 11.65 9.12 -8.41
N ASN A 319 12.76 9.17 -9.15
CA ASN A 319 13.20 8.11 -10.04
C ASN A 319 14.27 7.23 -9.37
N GLU A 320 14.79 6.23 -10.10
CA GLU A 320 15.83 5.29 -9.61
C GLU A 320 17.15 5.96 -9.21
N ARG A 321 17.33 7.25 -9.53
CA ARG A 321 18.50 8.05 -9.17
C ARG A 321 18.23 9.02 -8.02
N GLU A 322 17.09 8.88 -7.34
CA GLU A 322 16.65 9.78 -6.26
C GLU A 322 16.46 11.24 -6.76
N GLU A 323 16.24 11.43 -8.07
CA GLU A 323 15.89 12.74 -8.62
C GLU A 323 14.36 12.91 -8.61
N GLN A 324 13.88 14.04 -8.12
CA GLN A 324 12.45 14.37 -8.12
C GLN A 324 11.96 14.80 -9.52
N PHE A 325 10.69 14.52 -9.83
CA PHE A 325 10.06 14.94 -11.07
C PHE A 325 10.13 16.46 -11.23
N SER A 326 9.95 17.20 -10.14
CA SER A 326 10.07 18.66 -10.01
C SER A 326 8.99 19.46 -10.73
N LEU A 327 8.78 20.69 -10.25
CA LEU A 327 7.87 21.66 -10.84
C LEU A 327 8.31 22.07 -12.25
N GLU A 328 9.61 22.13 -12.51
CA GLU A 328 10.16 22.52 -13.81
C GLU A 328 9.74 21.55 -14.93
N ARG A 329 9.68 20.24 -14.66
CA ARG A 329 9.21 19.25 -15.64
C ARG A 329 7.70 19.34 -15.83
N LEU A 330 6.94 19.54 -14.75
CA LEU A 330 5.50 19.77 -14.82
C LEU A 330 5.19 20.98 -15.71
N THR A 331 5.83 22.12 -15.45
CA THR A 331 5.65 23.36 -16.22
C THR A 331 5.99 23.16 -17.69
N LYS A 332 7.14 22.53 -18.00
CA LYS A 332 7.53 22.22 -19.39
C LYS A 332 6.52 21.33 -20.10
N LEU A 333 5.94 20.36 -19.40
CA LEU A 333 4.95 19.46 -19.98
C LEU A 333 3.68 20.23 -20.33
N VAL A 334 3.14 21.02 -19.39
CA VAL A 334 1.89 21.79 -19.58
C VAL A 334 2.04 22.90 -20.63
N LEU A 335 3.21 23.55 -20.70
CA LEU A 335 3.53 24.58 -21.70
C LEU A 335 3.25 24.16 -23.15
N SER A 336 3.38 22.87 -23.47
CA SER A 336 3.18 22.33 -24.82
C SER A 336 1.73 21.93 -25.16
N LYS A 337 0.77 22.20 -24.27
CA LYS A 337 -0.57 21.58 -24.30
C LYS A 337 -1.73 22.54 -24.53
N GLU A 338 -1.48 23.73 -25.07
CA GLU A 338 -2.52 24.74 -25.37
C GLU A 338 -3.68 24.17 -26.22
N ALA A 339 -3.40 23.37 -27.25
CA ALA A 339 -4.44 22.82 -28.14
C ALA A 339 -5.07 21.51 -27.62
N VAL A 340 -4.70 21.06 -26.43
CA VAL A 340 -5.06 19.74 -25.90
C VAL A 340 -6.20 19.86 -24.87
N PRO A 341 -7.19 18.96 -24.86
CA PRO A 341 -8.28 19.00 -23.86
C PRO A 341 -7.76 18.77 -22.44
N ALA A 342 -8.41 19.35 -21.43
CA ALA A 342 -8.01 19.22 -20.02
C ALA A 342 -7.81 17.76 -19.56
N ALA A 343 -8.67 16.85 -20.01
CA ALA A 343 -8.60 15.42 -19.68
C ALA A 343 -7.32 14.75 -20.21
N THR A 344 -6.86 15.14 -21.40
CA THR A 344 -5.62 14.63 -21.97
C THR A 344 -4.41 15.22 -21.26
N ILE A 345 -4.45 16.48 -20.82
CA ILE A 345 -3.39 17.09 -20.01
C ILE A 345 -3.20 16.31 -18.71
N VAL A 346 -4.28 15.98 -18.00
CA VAL A 346 -4.24 15.16 -16.78
C VAL A 346 -3.64 13.77 -17.03
N ALA A 347 -4.05 13.12 -18.12
CA ALA A 347 -3.51 11.81 -18.50
C ALA A 347 -2.00 11.89 -18.81
N ASP A 348 -1.59 12.89 -19.58
CA ASP A 348 -0.19 13.12 -19.95
C ASP A 348 0.70 13.41 -18.72
N ILE A 349 0.20 14.20 -17.74
CA ILE A 349 0.91 14.43 -16.47
C ILE A 349 1.09 13.12 -15.72
N SER A 350 0.01 12.34 -15.56
CA SER A 350 0.04 11.07 -14.83
C SER A 350 1.00 10.06 -15.48
N GLU A 351 0.96 9.95 -16.81
CA GLU A 351 1.86 9.08 -17.58
C GLU A 351 3.31 9.54 -17.50
N ALA A 352 3.57 10.86 -17.57
CA ALA A 352 4.92 11.40 -17.45
C ALA A 352 5.54 11.13 -16.09
N VAL A 353 4.78 11.30 -14.99
CA VAL A 353 5.25 11.00 -13.64
C VAL A 353 5.52 9.50 -13.48
N SER A 354 4.60 8.64 -13.94
CA SER A 354 4.79 7.18 -13.89
C SER A 354 6.00 6.71 -14.72
N THR A 355 6.19 7.28 -15.91
CA THR A 355 7.34 6.99 -16.78
C THR A 355 8.65 7.45 -16.14
N PHE A 356 8.64 8.62 -15.50
CA PHE A 356 9.80 9.16 -14.81
C PHE A 356 10.20 8.32 -13.59
N ALA A 357 9.23 7.86 -12.80
CA ALA A 357 9.47 7.02 -11.63
C ALA A 357 10.16 5.68 -11.97
N GLY A 358 9.85 5.11 -13.15
CA GLY A 358 10.42 3.85 -13.60
C GLY A 358 9.97 2.68 -12.74
N THR A 359 10.91 2.05 -12.02
CA THR A 359 10.62 0.97 -11.06
C THR A 359 10.46 1.44 -9.61
N THR A 360 10.61 2.74 -9.38
CA THR A 360 10.49 3.35 -8.04
C THR A 360 9.03 3.32 -7.58
N ASP A 361 8.80 2.84 -6.35
CA ASP A 361 7.47 2.83 -5.76
C ASP A 361 6.96 4.27 -5.53
N GLN A 362 5.65 4.45 -5.64
CA GLN A 362 4.99 5.70 -5.32
C GLN A 362 5.02 5.91 -3.79
N THR A 363 5.59 7.03 -3.36
CA THR A 363 5.78 7.35 -1.93
C THR A 363 4.63 8.12 -1.31
N ASP A 364 3.97 8.98 -2.11
CA ASP A 364 2.83 9.79 -1.71
C ASP A 364 1.71 9.81 -2.75
N ASP A 365 0.51 10.23 -2.36
CA ASP A 365 -0.63 10.31 -3.26
C ASP A 365 -0.40 11.32 -4.40
N LEU A 366 -0.72 10.91 -5.62
CA LEU A 366 -0.56 11.73 -6.81
C LEU A 366 -1.93 12.24 -7.21
N THR A 367 -2.19 13.52 -6.98
CA THR A 367 -3.43 14.18 -7.39
C THR A 367 -3.13 15.35 -8.31
N VAL A 368 -3.88 15.41 -9.41
CA VAL A 368 -3.82 16.53 -10.35
C VAL A 368 -5.23 16.93 -10.77
N VAL A 369 -5.48 18.23 -10.81
CA VAL A 369 -6.71 18.83 -11.32
C VAL A 369 -6.34 19.90 -12.34
N VAL A 370 -6.92 19.83 -13.53
CA VAL A 370 -6.71 20.81 -14.61
C VAL A 370 -8.01 21.52 -14.91
N ALA A 371 -7.95 22.85 -14.91
CA ALA A 371 -9.02 23.73 -15.37
C ALA A 371 -8.51 24.55 -16.55
N LYS A 372 -9.16 24.43 -17.71
CA LYS A 372 -8.78 25.12 -18.93
C LYS A 372 -9.92 26.00 -19.43
N VAL A 373 -9.62 27.27 -19.69
CA VAL A 373 -10.62 28.24 -20.18
C VAL A 373 -10.71 28.15 -21.71
N ILE A 374 -11.92 28.07 -22.26
CA ILE A 374 -12.18 27.89 -23.71
C ILE A 374 -12.95 29.04 -24.34
#